data_AF-A0A4U8V3D6-F1
#
_entry.id   AF-A0A4U8V3D6-F1
#
_cell.length_a   1.000
_cell.length_b   1.000
_cell.length_c   1.000
_cell.angle_alpha   90.00
_cell.angle_beta   90.00
_cell.angle_gamma   90.00
#
_symmetry.space_group_name_H-M   'P 1'
#
loop_
_entity.id
_entity.type
_entity.pdbx_description
1 polymer ?
#
loop_
_entity_poly.entity_id
_entity_poly.type
_entity_poly.pdbx_seq_one_letter_code
_entity_poly.pdbx_strand_id
1 'polypeptide(L)'
;MVSYSSTGAELSEKPRFAYFSRVVPPDNLQANAMAHLVAQLEWTYVHAVADTGSYGEKGMDSFRAAAIQHGICIDGDIHKISRRWTDAQFK
;
A
#
# COMPACT_ATOMS: atom_id res chain seq x y z
N MET A 1 -1.17 -22.57 -9.37
CA MET A 1 -2.43 -21.82 -9.58
C MET A 1 -2.09 -20.47 -10.20
N VAL A 2 -2.82 -20.04 -11.23
CA VAL A 2 -2.63 -18.72 -11.87
C VAL A 2 -3.85 -17.84 -11.55
N SER A 3 -3.66 -16.75 -10.81
CA SER A 3 -4.74 -15.83 -10.42
C SER A 3 -4.87 -14.64 -11.38
N TYR A 4 -6.11 -14.22 -11.64
CA TYR A 4 -6.42 -13.04 -12.45
C TYR A 4 -6.75 -11.78 -11.64
N SER A 5 -6.93 -11.88 -10.32
CA SER A 5 -7.44 -10.77 -9.50
C SER A 5 -6.74 -10.59 -8.15
N SER A 6 -5.83 -11.49 -7.77
CA SER A 6 -5.15 -11.40 -6.48
C SER A 6 -3.93 -10.48 -6.54
N THR A 7 -4.03 -9.27 -5.98
CA THR A 7 -2.99 -8.23 -6.07
C THR A 7 -2.12 -8.09 -4.82
N GLY A 8 -2.50 -8.71 -3.69
CA GLY A 8 -1.74 -8.64 -2.43
C GLY A 8 -0.24 -8.93 -2.58
N ALA A 9 0.61 -8.07 -2.01
CA ALA A 9 2.06 -8.17 -2.14
C ALA A 9 2.64 -9.46 -1.52
N GLU A 10 2.03 -9.96 -0.44
CA GLU A 10 2.40 -11.17 0.30
C GLU A 10 2.36 -12.43 -0.57
N LEU A 11 1.53 -12.45 -1.62
CA LEU A 11 1.43 -13.60 -2.54
C LEU A 11 2.67 -13.77 -3.44
N SER A 12 3.58 -12.78 -3.42
CA SER A 12 4.89 -12.88 -4.07
C SER A 12 5.93 -13.67 -3.25
N GLU A 13 5.66 -14.00 -1.98
CA GLU A 13 6.57 -14.75 -1.12
C GLU A 13 6.73 -16.21 -1.57
N LYS A 14 7.66 -16.47 -2.50
CA LYS A 14 7.87 -17.80 -3.10
C LYS A 14 8.19 -18.93 -2.11
N PRO A 15 8.92 -18.73 -0.99
CA PRO A 15 9.08 -19.78 0.02
C PRO A 15 7.74 -20.26 0.61
N ARG A 16 6.74 -19.37 0.68
CA ARG A 16 5.40 -19.67 1.21
C ARG A 16 4.42 -20.10 0.11
N PHE A 17 4.56 -19.53 -1.10
CA PHE A 17 3.65 -19.71 -2.22
C PHE A 17 4.38 -20.14 -3.51
N ALA A 18 5.15 -21.24 -3.45
CA ALA A 18 6.04 -21.68 -4.54
C ALA A 18 5.34 -21.85 -5.89
N TYR A 19 4.08 -22.30 -5.90
CA TYR A 19 3.30 -22.58 -7.12
C TYR A 19 2.23 -21.53 -7.43
N PHE A 20 2.30 -20.37 -6.77
CA PHE A 20 1.41 -19.25 -7.04
C PHE A 20 1.99 -18.33 -8.11
N SER A 21 1.18 -18.05 -9.12
CA SER A 21 1.44 -17.06 -10.17
C SER A 21 0.20 -16.20 -10.39
N ARG A 22 0.39 -15.02 -10.99
CA ARG A 22 -0.69 -14.09 -11.30
C ARG A 22 -0.38 -13.30 -12.57
N VAL A 23 -1.44 -12.86 -13.24
CA VAL A 23 -1.34 -11.97 -14.41
C VAL A 23 -1.48 -10.49 -14.05
N VAL A 24 -2.02 -10.19 -12.86
CA VAL A 24 -2.12 -8.84 -12.32
C VAL A 24 -0.87 -8.44 -11.53
N PRO A 25 -0.48 -7.16 -11.55
CA PRO A 25 0.67 -6.69 -10.78
C PRO A 25 0.40 -6.74 -9.26
N PRO A 26 1.45 -6.90 -8.45
CA PRO A 26 1.37 -6.72 -6.99
C PRO A 26 1.15 -5.26 -6.57
N ASP A 27 0.46 -5.05 -5.45
CA ASP A 27 0.11 -3.72 -4.94
C ASP A 27 1.31 -2.83 -4.59
N ASN A 28 2.49 -3.42 -4.34
CA ASN A 28 3.71 -2.65 -4.07
C ASN A 28 4.16 -1.80 -5.28
N LEU A 29 3.83 -2.21 -6.50
CA LEU A 29 4.10 -1.41 -7.69
C LEU A 29 3.22 -0.15 -7.74
N GLN A 30 1.95 -0.26 -7.31
CA GLN A 30 1.08 0.90 -7.16
C GLN A 30 1.63 1.85 -6.09
N ALA A 31 2.11 1.33 -4.96
CA ALA A 31 2.72 2.13 -3.91
C ALA A 31 3.93 2.94 -4.40
N ASN A 32 4.81 2.32 -5.19
CA ASN A 32 5.94 3.02 -5.81
C ASN A 32 5.48 4.12 -6.78
N ALA A 33 4.47 3.83 -7.60
CA ALA A 33 3.92 4.81 -8.54
C ALA A 33 3.31 6.02 -7.81
N MET A 34 2.62 5.79 -6.68
CA MET A 34 2.09 6.88 -5.85
C MET A 34 3.21 7.76 -5.29
N ALA A 35 4.27 7.19 -4.74
CA ALA A 35 5.39 7.97 -4.21
C ALA A 35 6.09 8.78 -5.30
N HIS A 36 6.27 8.19 -6.49
CA HIS A 36 6.82 8.88 -7.64
C HIS A 36 5.95 10.06 -8.08
N LEU A 37 4.62 9.89 -8.11
CA LEU A 37 3.68 10.96 -8.45
C LEU A 37 3.71 12.10 -7.42
N VAL A 38 3.74 11.78 -6.12
CA VAL A 38 3.87 12.79 -5.05
C VAL A 38 5.15 13.59 -5.22
N ALA A 39 6.27 12.93 -5.55
CA ALA A 39 7.54 13.59 -5.81
C ALA A 39 7.49 14.49 -7.06
N GLN A 40 6.84 14.05 -8.14
CA GLN A 40 6.66 14.85 -9.35
C GLN A 40 5.78 16.09 -9.14
N LEU A 41 4.87 16.04 -8.17
CA LEU A 41 4.05 17.18 -7.75
C LEU A 41 4.76 18.10 -6.75
N GLU A 42 6.03 17.83 -6.43
CA GLU A 42 6.84 18.59 -5.48
C GLU A 42 6.24 18.64 -4.06
N TRP A 43 5.45 17.63 -3.69
CA TRP A 43 4.91 17.49 -2.34
C TRP A 43 5.92 16.79 -1.43
N THR A 44 6.29 17.45 -0.34
CA THR A 44 7.25 16.93 0.65
C THR A 44 6.57 16.43 1.92
N TYR A 45 5.27 16.66 2.07
CA TYR A 45 4.48 16.34 3.26
C TYR A 45 3.10 15.83 2.88
N VAL A 46 2.75 14.61 3.33
CA VAL A 46 1.46 13.97 3.03
C VAL A 46 0.87 13.32 4.27
N HIS A 47 -0.46 13.23 4.33
CA HIS A 47 -1.15 12.42 5.33
C HIS A 47 -1.59 11.09 4.71
N ALA A 48 -1.48 9.99 5.44
CA ALA A 48 -1.71 8.65 4.93
C ALA A 48 -2.83 7.93 5.67
N VAL A 49 -3.78 7.36 4.91
CA VAL A 49 -4.88 6.56 5.44
C VAL A 49 -4.82 5.17 4.81
N ALA A 50 -4.97 4.12 5.61
CA ALA A 50 -4.92 2.73 5.17
C ALA A 50 -6.09 1.92 5.75
N ASP A 51 -6.63 1.00 4.95
CA ASP A 51 -7.58 0.00 5.44
C ASP A 51 -6.87 -1.04 6.32
N THR A 52 -7.56 -1.51 7.35
CA THR A 52 -7.06 -2.55 8.25
C THR A 52 -7.13 -3.91 7.56
N GLY A 53 -5.98 -4.56 7.43
CA GLY A 53 -5.83 -5.83 6.72
C GLY A 53 -4.57 -5.86 5.87
N SER A 54 -4.23 -7.04 5.33
CA SER A 54 -2.96 -7.23 4.62
C SER A 54 -2.77 -6.27 3.46
N TYR A 55 -3.83 -6.01 2.68
CA TYR A 55 -3.79 -5.08 1.55
C TYR A 55 -3.37 -3.67 1.97
N GLY A 56 -4.12 -3.03 2.89
CA GLY A 56 -3.87 -1.66 3.28
C GLY A 56 -2.56 -1.50 4.04
N GLU A 57 -2.26 -2.43 4.94
CA GLU A 57 -1.01 -2.38 5.73
C GLU A 57 0.22 -2.64 4.87
N LYS A 58 0.25 -3.70 4.05
CA LYS A 58 1.42 -4.01 3.19
C LYS A 58 1.59 -3.00 2.06
N GLY A 59 0.48 -2.49 1.52
CA GLY A 59 0.50 -1.39 0.56
C GLY A 59 1.12 -0.14 1.17
N MET A 60 0.74 0.21 2.40
CA MET A 60 1.28 1.38 3.09
C MET A 60 2.74 1.22 3.52
N ASP A 61 3.14 0.02 3.96
CA ASP A 61 4.55 -0.29 4.22
C ASP A 61 5.41 -0.05 2.96
N SER A 62 4.91 -0.50 1.81
CA SER A 62 5.57 -0.30 0.51
C SER A 62 5.63 1.19 0.14
N PHE A 63 4.54 1.94 0.35
CA PHE A 63 4.49 3.38 0.08
C PHE A 63 5.46 4.14 0.98
N ARG A 64 5.50 3.84 2.28
CA ARG A 64 6.43 4.45 3.24
C ARG A 64 7.88 4.22 2.84
N ALA A 65 8.23 3.01 2.40
CA ALA A 65 9.57 2.71 1.92
C ALA A 65 9.92 3.53 0.67
N ALA A 66 9.00 3.67 -0.29
CA ALA A 66 9.20 4.47 -1.49
C ALA A 66 9.24 5.98 -1.20
N ALA A 67 8.39 6.47 -0.31
CA ALA A 67 8.32 7.87 0.12
C ALA A 67 9.64 8.33 0.74
N ILE A 68 10.28 7.51 1.57
CA ILE A 68 11.61 7.78 2.15
C ILE A 68 12.66 7.98 1.06
N GLN A 69 12.63 7.19 -0.02
CA GLN A 69 13.58 7.31 -1.13
C GLN A 69 13.42 8.63 -1.90
N HIS A 70 12.22 9.21 -1.88
CA HIS A 70 11.89 10.48 -2.53
C HIS A 70 11.91 11.69 -1.59
N GLY A 71 12.31 11.52 -0.31
CA GLY A 71 12.34 12.60 0.67
C GLY A 71 10.96 13.11 1.11
N ILE A 72 9.93 12.29 0.96
CA ILE A 72 8.54 12.61 1.34
C ILE A 72 8.31 12.23 2.80
N CYS A 73 7.82 13.17 3.60
CA CYS A 73 7.42 12.93 4.98
C CYS A 73 5.94 12.53 5.06
N ILE A 74 5.63 11.54 5.89
CA ILE A 74 4.26 11.15 6.23
C ILE A 74 3.95 11.75 7.60
N ASP A 75 2.87 12.54 7.66
CA ASP A 75 2.38 13.19 8.86
C ASP A 75 1.91 12.17 9.90
N GLY A 76 2.55 12.17 11.06
CA GLY A 76 2.19 11.33 12.19
C GLY A 76 2.19 9.83 11.87
N ASP A 77 1.25 9.12 12.49
CA ASP A 77 1.01 7.71 12.22
C ASP A 77 0.01 7.54 11.07
N ILE A 78 0.17 6.44 10.33
CA ILE A 78 -0.78 6.03 9.30
C ILE A 78 -2.15 5.83 9.96
N HIS A 79 -3.14 6.58 9.51
CA HIS A 79 -4.50 6.47 10.03
C HIS A 79 -5.15 5.18 9.50
N LYS A 80 -5.41 4.22 10.39
CA LYS A 80 -5.98 2.92 10.04
C LYS A 80 -7.51 2.93 10.18
N ILE A 81 -8.21 2.65 9.08
CA ILE A 81 -9.68 2.54 9.04
C ILE A 81 -10.09 1.09 8.81
N SER A 82 -11.26 0.66 9.29
CA SER A 82 -11.79 -0.67 8.98
C SER A 82 -12.86 -0.59 7.91
N ARG A 83 -12.96 -1.59 7.03
CA ARG A 83 -14.02 -1.71 6.02
C ARG A 83 -15.44 -1.62 6.58
N ARG A 84 -15.63 -1.88 7.87
CA ARG A 84 -16.93 -1.78 8.57
C ARG A 84 -17.10 -0.46 9.31
N TRP A 85 -16.29 0.55 9.00
CA TRP A 85 -16.42 1.87 9.61
C TRP A 85 -17.77 2.52 9.27
N THR A 86 -18.27 3.27 10.24
CA THR A 86 -19.54 4.01 10.19
C THR A 86 -19.32 5.46 10.56
N ASP A 87 -20.22 6.35 10.14
CA ASP A 87 -20.11 7.80 10.35
C ASP A 87 -19.96 8.20 11.83
N ALA A 88 -20.39 7.34 12.76
CA ALA A 88 -20.20 7.54 14.20
C ALA A 88 -18.73 7.55 14.64
N GLN A 89 -17.83 6.98 13.83
CA GLN A 89 -16.39 6.87 14.11
C GLN A 89 -15.57 7.99 13.46
N PHE A 90 -16.21 8.87 12.68
CA PHE A 90 -15.57 10.02 12.02
C PHE A 90 -15.56 11.31 12.86
N LYS A 91 -16.30 11.33 13.98
CA LYS A 91 -16.35 12.44 14.94
C LYS A 91 -15.23 12.34 15.96
#